data_AF-A0A535UL07-F1
#
_entry.id   AF-A0A535UL07-F1
#
_cell.length_a   1.000
_cell.length_b   1.000
_cell.length_c   1.000
_cell.angle_alpha   90.00
_cell.angle_beta   90.00
_cell.angle_gamma   90.00
#
_symmetry.space_group_name_H-M   'P 1'
#
loop_
_entity.id
_entity.type
_entity.pdbx_description
1 polymer ?
#
loop_
_entity_poly.entity_id
_entity_poly.type
_entity_poly.pdbx_seq_one_letter_code
_entity_poly.pdbx_strand_id
1 'polypeptide(L)'
;MGEWISEWRSRIVPLREKLGFRVLGAWTVDGTDQFVWIISYDGPKSWESADADYYASPERKAVDPDPARHLAHTQARLMSQAR
;
A
#
# COMPACT_ATOMS: atom_id res chain seq x y z
N MET A 1 15.15 1.04 4.97
CA MET A 1 14.56 1.06 3.60
C MET A 1 14.51 -0.31 2.92
N GLY A 2 15.62 -1.05 2.78
CA GLY A 2 15.63 -2.33 2.03
C GLY A 2 14.64 -3.39 2.52
N GLU A 3 14.59 -3.65 3.83
CA GLU A 3 13.64 -4.61 4.42
C GLU A 3 12.18 -4.20 4.20
N TRP A 4 11.86 -2.92 4.41
CA TRP A 4 10.54 -2.36 4.10
C TRP A 4 10.14 -2.64 2.64
N ILE A 5 11.00 -2.33 1.66
CA ILE A 5 10.69 -2.53 0.23
C ILE A 5 10.49 -4.03 -0.07
N SER A 6 11.33 -4.89 0.50
CA SER A 6 11.23 -6.35 0.32
C SER A 6 9.89 -6.89 0.82
N GLU A 7 9.51 -6.53 2.04
CA GLU A 7 8.24 -6.95 2.64
C GLU A 7 7.03 -6.32 1.98
N TRP A 8 7.09 -5.03 1.62
CA TRP A 8 6.05 -4.35 0.86
C TRP A 8 5.78 -5.08 -0.46
N ARG A 9 6.83 -5.38 -1.23
CA ARG A 9 6.70 -6.06 -2.52
C ARG A 9 6.19 -7.49 -2.41
N SER A 10 6.64 -8.24 -1.40
CA SER A 10 6.31 -9.67 -1.27
C SER A 10 5.02 -9.96 -0.50
N ARG A 11 4.57 -9.05 0.38
CA ARG A 11 3.44 -9.30 1.30
C ARG A 11 2.30 -8.32 1.12
N ILE A 12 2.59 -7.03 0.88
CA ILE A 12 1.57 -5.98 0.79
C ILE A 12 0.99 -5.89 -0.62
N VAL A 13 1.85 -5.78 -1.64
CA VAL A 13 1.43 -5.63 -3.04
C VAL A 13 0.54 -6.79 -3.51
N PRO A 14 0.91 -8.08 -3.34
CA PRO A 14 0.11 -9.18 -3.87
C PRO A 14 -1.28 -9.25 -3.22
N LEU A 15 -1.38 -8.90 -1.93
CA LEU A 15 -2.67 -8.88 -1.24
C LEU A 15 -3.56 -7.71 -1.70
N ARG A 16 -2.97 -6.53 -1.93
CA ARG A 16 -3.68 -5.39 -2.54
C ARG A 16 -4.21 -5.77 -3.92
N GLU A 17 -3.39 -6.38 -4.76
CA GLU A 17 -3.78 -6.83 -6.10
C GLU A 17 -4.87 -7.90 -6.07
N LYS A 18 -4.78 -8.88 -5.16
CA LYS A 18 -5.82 -9.91 -4.94
C LYS A 18 -7.18 -9.29 -4.61
N LEU A 19 -7.20 -8.15 -3.91
CA LEU A 19 -8.43 -7.43 -3.54
C LEU A 19 -8.86 -6.36 -4.56
N GLY A 20 -8.25 -6.37 -5.75
CA GLY A 20 -8.67 -5.52 -6.87
C GLY A 20 -8.04 -4.14 -6.92
N PHE A 21 -7.05 -3.85 -6.08
CA PHE A 21 -6.23 -2.65 -6.22
C PHE A 21 -5.17 -2.83 -7.32
N ARG A 22 -4.65 -1.71 -7.83
CA ARG A 22 -3.50 -1.70 -8.76
C ARG A 22 -2.42 -0.78 -8.23
N VAL A 23 -1.19 -1.28 -8.13
CA VAL A 23 -0.03 -0.43 -7.86
C VAL A 23 0.43 0.20 -9.17
N LEU A 24 0.35 1.52 -9.28
CA LEU A 24 0.75 2.27 -10.48
C LEU A 24 2.26 2.52 -10.54
N GLY A 25 2.91 2.56 -9.37
CA GLY A 25 4.35 2.73 -9.27
C GLY A 25 4.80 2.97 -7.83
N ALA A 26 6.10 2.83 -7.61
CA ALA A 26 6.75 3.12 -6.34
C ALA A 26 8.16 3.66 -6.57
N TRP A 27 8.59 4.57 -5.70
CA TRP A 27 9.84 5.30 -5.77
C TRP A 27 10.43 5.48 -4.37
N THR A 28 11.76 5.60 -4.33
CA THR A 28 12.49 6.15 -3.19
C THR A 28 12.89 7.58 -3.51
N VAL A 29 12.98 8.43 -2.50
CA VAL A 29 13.49 9.81 -2.67
C VAL A 29 14.97 9.84 -2.31
N ASP A 30 15.81 10.14 -3.29
CA ASP A 30 17.27 10.14 -3.15
C ASP A 30 17.74 11.06 -2.01
N GLY A 31 18.69 10.57 -1.21
CA GLY A 31 19.21 11.28 -0.04
C GLY A 31 18.26 11.29 1.17
N THR A 32 17.16 10.54 1.14
CA THR A 32 16.20 10.43 2.25
C THR A 32 15.75 8.99 2.50
N ASP A 33 15.09 8.75 3.65
CA ASP A 33 14.41 7.49 3.96
C ASP A 33 12.92 7.48 3.56
N GLN A 34 12.54 8.26 2.54
CA GLN A 34 11.16 8.30 2.06
C GLN A 34 10.88 7.28 0.96
N PHE A 35 9.76 6.59 1.12
CA PHE A 35 9.18 5.70 0.13
C PHE A 35 7.81 6.24 -0.30
N VAL A 36 7.60 6.37 -1.61
CA VAL A 36 6.35 6.88 -2.19
C VAL A 36 5.81 5.84 -3.15
N TRP A 37 4.51 5.63 -3.13
CA TRP A 37 3.83 4.74 -4.06
C TRP A 37 2.47 5.30 -4.41
N ILE A 38 2.01 4.97 -5.62
CA ILE A 38 0.68 5.30 -6.09
C ILE A 38 -0.07 4.00 -6.29
N ILE A 39 -1.27 3.95 -5.72
CA ILE A 39 -2.17 2.81 -5.78
C ILE A 39 -3.55 3.31 -6.19
N SER A 40 -4.18 2.62 -7.14
CA SER A 40 -5.53 2.90 -7.61
C SER A 40 -6.48 1.77 -7.27
N TYR A 41 -7.76 2.08 -7.28
CA TYR A 41 -8.84 1.12 -7.14
C TYR A 41 -9.98 1.54 -8.07
N ASP A 42 -10.25 0.71 -9.06
CA ASP A 42 -11.29 0.94 -10.08
C ASP A 42 -12.50 -0.01 -9.88
N GLY A 43 -12.60 -0.61 -8.69
CA GLY A 43 -13.69 -1.52 -8.35
C GLY A 43 -14.98 -0.79 -7.97
N PRO A 44 -16.05 -1.55 -7.68
CA PRO A 44 -17.39 -0.98 -7.45
C PRO A 44 -17.57 -0.27 -6.10
N LYS A 45 -16.61 -0.38 -5.19
CA LYS A 45 -16.64 0.24 -3.85
C LYS A 45 -15.97 1.62 -3.86
N SER A 46 -16.25 2.44 -2.85
CA SER A 46 -15.40 3.60 -2.59
C SER A 46 -14.00 3.16 -2.15
N TRP A 47 -13.03 4.06 -2.29
CA TRP A 47 -11.66 3.81 -1.82
C TRP A 47 -11.64 3.41 -0.34
N GLU A 48 -12.35 4.15 0.52
CA GLU A 48 -12.38 3.95 1.96
C GLU A 48 -12.96 2.58 2.33
N SER A 49 -14.04 2.16 1.66
CA SER A 49 -14.63 0.85 1.89
C SER A 49 -13.70 -0.29 1.44
N ALA A 50 -13.09 -0.16 0.27
CA ALA A 50 -12.14 -1.18 -0.21
C ALA A 50 -10.88 -1.26 0.67
N ASP A 51 -10.39 -0.11 1.14
CA ASP A 51 -9.21 -0.03 2.02
C ASP A 51 -9.51 -0.62 3.40
N ALA A 52 -10.69 -0.34 3.96
CA ALA A 52 -11.15 -0.95 5.21
C ALA A 52 -11.25 -2.48 5.08
N ASP A 53 -11.80 -2.99 3.98
CA ASP A 53 -11.87 -4.44 3.72
C ASP A 53 -10.48 -5.07 3.63
N TYR A 54 -9.52 -4.40 3.00
CA TYR A 54 -8.13 -4.85 2.97
C TYR A 54 -7.56 -5.00 4.38
N TYR A 55 -7.69 -3.99 5.25
CA TYR A 55 -7.20 -4.07 6.63
C TYR A 55 -7.98 -5.08 7.49
N ALA A 56 -9.27 -5.28 7.19
CA ALA A 56 -10.10 -6.25 7.90
C ALA A 56 -9.84 -7.70 7.48
N SER A 57 -9.23 -7.93 6.30
CA SER A 57 -9.03 -9.25 5.73
C SER A 57 -8.23 -10.19 6.63
N PRO A 58 -8.58 -11.50 6.71
CA PRO A 58 -7.81 -12.48 7.46
C PRO A 58 -6.35 -12.54 7.02
N GLU A 59 -6.09 -12.46 5.72
CA GLU A 59 -4.74 -12.47 5.16
C GLU A 59 -3.93 -11.28 5.64
N ARG A 60 -4.48 -10.05 5.66
CA ARG A 60 -3.77 -8.87 6.15
C ARG A 60 -3.47 -8.96 7.65
N LYS A 61 -4.40 -9.50 8.43
CA LYS A 61 -4.22 -9.73 9.88
C LYS A 61 -3.21 -10.83 10.19
N ALA A 62 -3.05 -11.80 9.29
CA ALA A 62 -2.06 -12.87 9.40
C ALA A 62 -0.63 -12.43 9.00
N VAL A 63 -0.47 -11.22 8.44
CA VAL A 63 0.84 -10.64 8.14
C VAL A 63 1.53 -10.25 9.46
N ASP A 64 2.30 -11.18 10.01
CA ASP A 64 3.12 -11.00 11.22
C ASP A 64 4.60 -11.35 10.94
N PRO A 65 5.59 -10.56 11.40
CA PRO A 65 5.43 -9.22 11.95
C PRO A 65 4.84 -8.26 10.90
N ASP A 66 4.09 -7.25 11.33
CA ASP A 66 3.55 -6.24 10.41
C ASP A 66 4.72 -5.47 9.73
N PRO A 67 4.78 -5.38 8.39
CA PRO A 67 5.76 -4.57 7.67
C PRO A 67 5.74 -3.10 8.08
N ALA A 68 4.61 -2.59 8.57
CA ALA A 68 4.47 -1.22 9.06
C ALA A 68 5.41 -0.89 10.23
N ARG A 69 5.99 -1.88 10.92
CA ARG A 69 7.01 -1.66 11.98
C ARG A 69 8.24 -0.90 11.49
N HIS A 70 8.51 -0.93 10.18
CA HIS A 70 9.62 -0.21 9.55
C HIS A 70 9.31 1.28 9.31
N LEU A 71 8.05 1.70 9.46
CA LEU A 71 7.57 3.04 9.11
C LEU A 71 7.58 3.95 10.34
N ALA A 72 8.34 5.05 10.28
CA ALA A 72 8.32 6.07 11.30
C ALA A 72 7.07 6.98 11.20
N HIS A 73 6.57 7.21 9.98
CA HIS A 73 5.40 8.04 9.71
C HIS A 73 4.76 7.64 8.37
N THR A 74 3.44 7.83 8.25
CA THR A 74 2.69 7.60 7.02
C THR A 74 1.79 8.80 6.71
N GLN A 75 1.78 9.23 5.46
CA GLN A 75 0.86 10.24 4.94
C GLN A 75 0.27 9.76 3.62
N ALA A 76 -1.03 10.02 3.43
CA ALA A 76 -1.74 9.72 2.19
C ALA A 76 -2.46 10.96 1.66
N ARG A 77 -2.68 10.98 0.34
CA ARG A 77 -3.48 11.96 -0.39
C ARG A 77 -4.32 11.22 -1.42
N LEU A 78 -5.63 11.49 -1.43
CA LEU A 78 -6.48 11.07 -2.54
C LEU A 78 -6.30 12.05 -3.68
N MET A 79 -6.16 11.52 -4.88
CA MET A 79 -5.89 12.30 -6.09
C MET A 79 -6.86 11.86 -7.18
N SER A 80 -7.27 12.83 -8.00
CA SER A 80 -8.01 12.59 -9.24
C SER A 80 -7.11 12.84 -10.43
N GLN A 81 -7.35 12.17 -11.55
CA GLN A 81 -6.65 12.50 -12.79
C GLN A 81 -6.89 13.97 -13.16
N ALA A 82 -5.83 14.63 -13.62
CA ALA A 82 -5.94 15.94 -14.25
C ALA A 82 -6.81 15.79 -15.51
N ARG A 83 -7.78 16.70 -15.66
CA ARG A 83 -8.67 16.76 -16.82
C ARG A 83 -8.07 17.61 -17.92
#